data_AF-A0AAU8G2L4-F1
#
_entry.id   AF-A0AAU8G2L4-F1
#
_cell.length_a   1.000
_cell.length_b   1.000
_cell.length_c   1.000
_cell.angle_alpha   90.00
_cell.angle_beta   90.00
_cell.angle_gamma   90.00
#
_symmetry.space_group_name_H-M   'P 1'
#
loop_
_entity.id
_entity.type
_entity.pdbx_description
1 polymer ?
#
loop_
_entity_poly.entity_id
_entity_poly.type
_entity_poly.pdbx_seq_one_letter_code
_entity_poly.pdbx_strand_id
1 'polypeptide(L)'
;MVKLRQYIPRLAAGAYILNSGLNKRGADEATAQGIHGMAAGTYSFLGDVEPRQFTKALSTTEIALGAALVAPFVPTGLVAVGLGVFSAGLVGMYLKTPGMTREDGVRPTEQGTGLAKDVFLLGIAGGLLVDALSRKK
;
A
#
# COMPACT_ATOMS: atom_id res chain seq x y z
N MET A 1 -4.91 -22.64 -9.54
CA MET A 1 -4.19 -21.79 -10.51
C MET A 1 -4.81 -20.41 -10.55
N VAL A 2 -4.01 -19.33 -10.52
CA VAL A 2 -4.53 -17.95 -10.61
C VAL A 2 -5.21 -17.75 -11.98
N LYS A 3 -6.39 -17.13 -12.01
CA LYS A 3 -7.08 -16.82 -13.27
C LYS A 3 -6.50 -15.55 -13.88
N LEU A 4 -6.46 -15.44 -15.20
CA LEU A 4 -5.90 -14.27 -15.89
C LEU A 4 -6.52 -12.94 -15.41
N ARG A 5 -7.84 -12.91 -15.21
CA ARG A 5 -8.58 -11.75 -14.66
C ARG A 5 -8.12 -11.29 -13.26
N GLN A 6 -7.55 -12.20 -12.47
CA GLN A 6 -6.97 -11.87 -11.16
C GLN A 6 -5.49 -11.54 -11.30
N TYR A 7 -4.82 -12.21 -12.23
CA TYR A 7 -3.38 -12.09 -12.39
C TYR A 7 -2.98 -10.71 -12.93
N ILE A 8 -3.72 -10.17 -13.89
CA ILE A 8 -3.43 -8.84 -14.48
C ILE A 8 -3.36 -7.74 -13.40
N PRO A 9 -4.42 -7.52 -12.58
CA PRO A 9 -4.36 -6.47 -11.56
C PRO A 9 -3.36 -6.79 -10.44
N ARG A 10 -3.15 -8.08 -10.11
CA ARG A 10 -2.10 -8.51 -9.18
C ARG A 10 -0.70 -8.15 -9.68
N LEU A 11 -0.41 -8.41 -10.95
CA LEU A 11 0.88 -8.14 -11.56
C LEU A 11 1.16 -6.63 -11.59
N ALA A 12 0.17 -5.82 -11.98
CA ALA A 12 0.30 -4.36 -12.01
C ALA A 12 0.58 -3.78 -10.61
N ALA A 13 -0.26 -4.12 -9.62
CA ALA A 13 -0.06 -3.67 -8.24
C ALA A 13 1.25 -4.21 -7.65
N GLY A 14 1.52 -5.51 -7.87
CA GLY A 14 2.67 -6.21 -7.33
C GLY A 14 4.00 -5.67 -7.84
N ALA A 15 4.11 -5.42 -9.15
CA ALA A 15 5.31 -4.84 -9.74
C ALA A 15 5.57 -3.41 -9.23
N TYR A 16 4.52 -2.59 -9.12
CA TYR A 16 4.64 -1.23 -8.60
C TYR A 16 5.09 -1.22 -7.13
N ILE A 17 4.45 -2.02 -6.28
CA ILE A 17 4.78 -2.12 -4.85
C ILE A 17 6.18 -2.73 -4.66
N LEU A 18 6.54 -3.75 -5.43
CA LEU A 18 7.86 -4.37 -5.37
C LEU A 18 8.98 -3.36 -5.72
N ASN A 19 8.82 -2.61 -6.81
CA ASN A 19 9.74 -1.54 -7.19
C ASN A 19 9.83 -0.47 -6.07
N SER A 20 8.69 -0.06 -5.53
CA SER A 20 8.60 0.88 -4.41
C SER A 20 9.39 0.42 -3.18
N GLY A 21 9.29 -0.86 -2.82
CA GLY A 21 10.01 -1.43 -1.69
C GLY A 21 11.51 -1.60 -1.94
N LEU A 22 11.90 -2.00 -3.15
CA LEU A 22 13.31 -2.11 -3.54
C LEU A 22 14.03 -0.75 -3.48
N ASN A 23 13.38 0.31 -3.95
CA ASN A 23 13.92 1.67 -3.89
C ASN A 23 14.10 2.18 -2.45
N LYS A 24 13.36 1.65 -1.46
CA LYS A 24 13.50 2.02 -0.04
C LYS A 24 14.52 1.20 0.73
N ARG A 25 15.05 0.10 0.17
CA ARG A 25 15.89 -0.87 0.91
C ARG A 25 17.22 -0.28 1.41
N GLY A 26 17.72 0.75 0.73
CA GLY A 26 18.94 1.48 1.08
C GLY A 26 18.71 2.96 1.36
N ALA A 27 17.52 3.34 1.86
CA ALA A 27 17.22 4.73 2.18
C ALA A 27 18.24 5.30 3.19
N ASP A 28 18.75 6.49 2.90
CA ASP A 28 19.59 7.24 3.81
C ASP A 28 18.78 7.81 4.99
N GLU A 29 19.46 8.49 5.91
CA GLU A 29 18.84 9.01 7.13
C GLU A 29 17.78 10.07 6.84
N ALA A 30 18.05 10.98 5.90
CA ALA A 30 17.11 12.04 5.52
C ALA A 30 15.85 11.45 4.87
N THR A 31 16.02 10.48 3.97
CA THR A 31 14.92 9.75 3.32
C THR A 31 14.09 8.99 4.35
N ALA A 32 14.76 8.29 5.28
CA ALA A 32 14.08 7.55 6.33
C ALA A 32 13.29 8.47 7.27
N GLN A 33 13.85 9.63 7.64
CA GLN A 33 13.15 10.65 8.41
C GLN A 33 11.95 11.22 7.66
N GLY A 34 12.05 11.48 6.36
CA GLY A 34 10.92 11.97 5.57
C GLY A 34 9.77 10.96 5.47
N ILE A 35 10.10 9.69 5.18
CA ILE A 35 9.12 8.60 5.08
C ILE A 35 8.45 8.34 6.43
N HIS A 36 9.23 8.24 7.49
CA HIS A 36 8.71 8.04 8.85
C HIS A 36 7.91 9.25 9.32
N GLY A 37 8.40 10.48 9.13
CA GLY A 37 7.73 11.70 9.55
C GLY A 37 6.36 11.87 8.87
N MET A 38 6.26 11.52 7.59
CA MET A 38 4.97 11.49 6.89
C MET A 38 4.01 10.47 7.53
N ALA A 39 4.48 9.26 7.86
CA ALA A 39 3.65 8.23 8.47
C ALA A 39 3.26 8.55 9.93
N ALA A 40 4.22 8.99 10.74
CA ALA A 40 4.02 9.34 12.15
C ALA A 40 3.16 10.61 12.32
N GLY A 41 3.21 11.54 11.36
CA GLY A 41 2.32 12.69 11.31
C GLY A 41 0.83 12.32 11.17
N THR A 42 0.54 11.20 10.50
CA THR A 42 -0.83 10.65 10.41
C THR A 42 -1.14 9.71 11.58
N TYR A 43 -0.20 8.83 11.92
CA TYR A 43 -0.36 7.73 12.85
C TYR A 43 0.60 7.90 14.02
N SER A 44 0.15 8.56 15.09
CA SER A 44 0.99 8.94 16.23
C SER A 44 1.72 7.76 16.89
N PHE A 45 1.14 6.56 16.88
CA PHE A 45 1.75 5.34 17.42
C PHE A 45 3.05 4.92 16.69
N LEU A 46 3.31 5.45 15.49
CA LEU A 46 4.57 5.22 14.77
C LEU A 46 5.70 6.12 15.26
N GLY A 47 5.40 7.17 16.03
CA GLY A 47 6.39 8.12 16.54
C GLY A 47 7.48 7.49 17.41
N ASP A 48 7.16 6.39 18.08
CA ASP A 48 8.09 5.66 18.96
C ASP A 48 9.05 4.72 18.20
N VAL A 49 8.86 4.55 16.88
CA VAL A 49 9.70 3.69 16.04
C VAL A 49 10.83 4.52 15.43
N GLU A 50 12.07 4.02 15.49
CA GLU A 50 13.20 4.69 14.85
C GLU A 50 12.95 4.82 13.32
N PRO A 51 13.17 6.00 12.69
CA PRO A 51 12.90 6.22 11.28
C PRO A 51 13.54 5.20 10.32
N ARG A 52 14.80 4.81 10.57
CA ARG A 52 15.49 3.78 9.77
C ARG A 52 14.85 2.41 9.94
N GLN A 53 14.48 2.04 11.17
CA GLN A 53 13.81 0.79 11.45
C GLN A 53 12.44 0.73 10.77
N PHE A 54 11.64 1.80 10.89
CA PHE A 54 10.36 1.93 10.20
C PHE A 54 10.52 1.78 8.68
N THR A 55 11.46 2.51 8.09
CA THR A 55 11.67 2.52 6.64
C THR A 55 12.13 1.15 6.13
N LYS A 56 13.01 0.46 6.86
CA LYS A 56 13.44 -0.90 6.55
C LYS A 56 12.30 -1.92 6.66
N ALA A 57 11.44 -1.79 7.68
CA ALA A 57 10.26 -2.63 7.85
C ALA A 57 9.23 -2.40 6.74
N LEU A 58 8.98 -1.14 6.37
CA LEU A 58 8.11 -0.76 5.26
C LEU A 58 8.64 -1.33 3.93
N SER A 59 9.91 -1.11 3.62
CA SER A 59 10.58 -1.67 2.44
C SER A 59 10.44 -3.20 2.38
N THR A 60 10.68 -3.88 3.50
CA THR A 60 10.55 -5.35 3.58
C THR A 60 9.11 -5.80 3.34
N THR A 61 8.14 -5.08 3.91
CA THR A 61 6.71 -5.36 3.74
C THR A 61 6.28 -5.16 2.28
N GLU A 62 6.69 -4.07 1.64
CA GLU A 62 6.42 -3.80 0.23
C GLU A 62 7.05 -4.87 -0.67
N ILE A 63 8.30 -5.27 -0.42
CA ILE A 63 8.95 -6.33 -1.20
C ILE A 63 8.20 -7.66 -1.04
N ALA A 64 7.84 -8.04 0.19
CA ALA A 64 7.11 -9.27 0.45
C ALA A 64 5.72 -9.28 -0.20
N LEU A 65 4.95 -8.20 -0.04
CA LEU A 65 3.63 -8.05 -0.63
C LEU A 65 3.70 -8.02 -2.16
N GLY A 66 4.63 -7.24 -2.72
CA GLY A 66 4.85 -7.13 -4.15
C GLY A 66 5.23 -8.47 -4.79
N ALA A 67 6.19 -9.19 -4.19
CA ALA A 67 6.56 -10.53 -4.64
C ALA A 67 5.39 -11.52 -4.54
N ALA A 68 4.62 -11.49 -3.46
CA ALA A 68 3.46 -12.36 -3.28
C ALA A 68 2.34 -12.09 -4.31
N LEU A 69 2.12 -10.82 -4.66
CA LEU A 69 1.17 -10.43 -5.71
C LEU A 69 1.59 -10.96 -7.07
N VAL A 70 2.88 -10.83 -7.43
CA VAL A 70 3.45 -11.31 -8.70
C VAL A 70 3.50 -12.85 -8.77
N ALA A 71 3.76 -13.54 -7.66
CA ALA A 71 3.87 -15.00 -7.65
C ALA A 71 2.50 -15.69 -7.91
N PRO A 72 2.35 -16.46 -9.01
CA PRO A 72 1.05 -16.99 -9.43
C PRO A 72 0.52 -18.13 -8.54
N PHE A 73 1.38 -18.70 -7.69
CA PHE A 73 1.05 -19.77 -6.76
C PHE A 73 0.54 -19.28 -5.40
N VAL A 74 0.64 -17.98 -5.10
CA VAL A 74 0.10 -17.44 -3.84
C VAL A 74 -1.43 -17.29 -3.96
N PRO A 75 -2.23 -17.80 -3.00
CA PRO A 75 -3.68 -17.73 -3.03
C PRO A 75 -4.21 -16.30 -3.19
N THR A 76 -5.14 -16.09 -4.13
CA THR A 76 -5.70 -14.76 -4.43
C THR A 76 -6.35 -14.10 -3.22
N GLY A 77 -7.07 -14.87 -2.38
CA GLY A 77 -7.69 -14.31 -1.17
C GLY A 77 -6.65 -13.76 -0.18
N LEU A 78 -5.50 -14.43 -0.04
CA LEU A 78 -4.44 -14.00 0.88
C LEU A 78 -3.80 -12.68 0.42
N VAL A 79 -3.43 -12.58 -0.86
CA VAL A 79 -2.86 -11.34 -1.40
C VAL A 79 -3.88 -10.20 -1.46
N ALA A 80 -5.16 -10.51 -1.64
CA ALA A 80 -6.23 -9.51 -1.61
C ALA A 80 -6.36 -8.88 -0.22
N VAL A 81 -6.33 -9.68 0.85
CA VAL A 81 -6.34 -9.16 2.22
C VAL A 81 -5.08 -8.35 2.50
N GLY A 82 -3.89 -8.86 2.15
CA GLY A 82 -2.64 -8.13 2.33
C GLY A 82 -2.61 -6.79 1.61
N LEU A 83 -2.99 -6.76 0.33
CA LEU A 83 -3.11 -5.53 -0.45
C LEU A 83 -4.18 -4.60 0.12
N GLY A 84 -5.30 -5.15 0.61
CA GLY A 84 -6.39 -4.38 1.21
C GLY A 84 -5.94 -3.65 2.47
N VAL A 85 -5.25 -4.33 3.39
CA VAL A 85 -4.69 -3.70 4.60
C VAL A 85 -3.65 -2.65 4.25
N PHE A 86 -2.72 -2.97 3.35
CA PHE A 86 -1.68 -2.05 2.91
C PHE A 86 -2.26 -0.77 2.27
N SER A 87 -3.15 -0.92 1.29
CA SER A 87 -3.78 0.21 0.60
C SER A 87 -4.76 0.98 1.48
N ALA A 88 -5.47 0.33 2.41
CA ALA A 88 -6.28 1.03 3.41
C ALA A 88 -5.43 1.91 4.33
N GLY A 89 -4.21 1.47 4.67
CA GLY A 89 -3.25 2.29 5.41
C GLY A 89 -2.86 3.56 4.64
N LEU A 90 -2.59 3.45 3.34
CA LEU A 90 -2.24 4.58 2.46
C LEU A 90 -3.43 5.53 2.23
N VAL A 91 -4.62 5.00 1.96
CA VAL A 91 -5.86 5.79 1.85
C VAL A 91 -6.20 6.46 3.18
N GLY A 92 -5.93 5.79 4.31
CA GLY A 92 -6.04 6.39 5.64
C GLY A 92 -5.08 7.56 5.82
N MET A 93 -3.84 7.46 5.33
CA MET A 93 -2.90 8.59 5.31
C MET A 93 -3.43 9.74 4.46
N TYR A 94 -3.96 9.46 3.28
CA TYR A 94 -4.57 10.48 2.42
C TYR A 94 -5.70 11.24 3.14
N LEU A 95 -6.63 10.53 3.77
CA LEU A 95 -7.81 11.14 4.39
C LEU A 95 -7.54 11.83 5.73
N LYS A 96 -6.53 11.38 6.47
CA LYS A 96 -6.27 11.86 7.84
C LYS A 96 -5.14 12.88 7.94
N THR A 97 -4.29 12.99 6.92
CA THR A 97 -3.18 13.95 6.95
C THR A 97 -3.69 15.36 6.62
N PRO A 98 -3.48 16.36 7.49
CA PRO A 98 -3.89 17.74 7.22
C PRO A 98 -3.33 18.27 5.89
N GLY A 99 -4.16 18.97 5.12
CA GLY A 99 -3.78 19.57 3.83
C GLY A 99 -3.88 18.64 2.62
N MET A 100 -4.17 17.35 2.80
CA MET A 100 -4.28 16.40 1.68
C MET A 100 -5.66 16.41 1.00
N THR A 101 -6.70 16.77 1.75
CA THR A 101 -8.07 16.91 1.24
C THR A 101 -8.48 18.38 1.21
N ARG A 102 -9.40 18.72 0.29
CA ARG A 102 -10.11 20.01 0.28
C ARG A 102 -11.01 20.14 1.51
N GLU A 103 -11.68 21.27 1.64
CA GLU A 103 -12.60 21.58 2.77
C GLU A 103 -13.71 20.53 2.98
N ASP A 104 -14.04 19.74 1.96
CA ASP A 104 -15.03 18.66 2.05
C ASP A 104 -14.51 17.36 2.67
N GLY A 105 -13.20 17.28 2.97
CA GLY A 105 -12.58 16.09 3.56
C GLY A 105 -12.47 14.88 2.64
N VAL A 106 -12.78 15.00 1.34
CA VAL A 106 -12.82 13.86 0.41
C VAL A 106 -12.02 14.09 -0.87
N ARG A 107 -12.15 15.27 -1.50
CA ARG A 107 -11.46 15.52 -2.78
C ARG A 107 -10.00 15.91 -2.52
N PRO A 108 -9.05 15.48 -3.37
CA PRO A 108 -7.65 15.77 -3.14
C PRO A 108 -7.32 17.24 -3.39
N THR A 109 -6.38 17.76 -2.61
CA THR A 109 -5.58 18.93 -2.98
C THR A 109 -4.49 18.52 -3.99
N GLU A 110 -3.72 19.47 -4.50
CA GLU A 110 -2.55 19.15 -5.33
C GLU A 110 -1.56 18.25 -4.58
N GLN A 111 -1.33 18.54 -3.29
CA GLN A 111 -0.46 17.75 -2.43
C GLN A 111 -1.00 16.33 -2.20
N GLY A 112 -2.31 16.19 -1.94
CA GLY A 112 -2.94 14.91 -1.65
C GLY A 112 -3.13 13.98 -2.85
N THR A 113 -3.01 14.50 -4.08
CA THR A 113 -3.20 13.72 -5.31
C THR A 113 -2.26 12.51 -5.38
N GLY A 114 -1.04 12.64 -4.83
CA GLY A 114 -0.05 11.57 -4.78
C GLY A 114 -0.50 10.33 -4.00
N LEU A 115 -1.20 10.50 -2.88
CA LEU A 115 -1.72 9.39 -2.05
C LEU A 115 -3.16 9.01 -2.44
N ALA A 116 -3.96 9.96 -2.94
CA ALA A 116 -5.35 9.71 -3.32
C ALA A 116 -5.48 8.56 -4.35
N LYS A 117 -4.52 8.44 -5.26
CA LYS A 117 -4.48 7.38 -6.29
C LYS A 117 -4.44 5.96 -5.72
N ASP A 118 -4.02 5.78 -4.46
CA ASP A 118 -3.95 4.46 -3.83
C ASP A 118 -5.34 3.85 -3.57
N VAL A 119 -6.41 4.63 -3.77
CA VAL A 119 -7.79 4.11 -3.87
C VAL A 119 -7.93 3.05 -4.97
N PHE A 120 -7.12 3.11 -6.04
CA PHE A 120 -7.12 2.08 -7.08
C PHE A 120 -6.56 0.75 -6.57
N LEU A 121 -5.53 0.78 -5.73
CA LEU A 121 -4.99 -0.43 -5.08
C LEU A 121 -6.02 -1.05 -4.13
N LEU A 122 -6.74 -0.21 -3.38
CA LEU A 122 -7.82 -0.65 -2.51
C LEU A 122 -8.99 -1.26 -3.31
N GLY A 123 -9.35 -0.65 -4.44
CA GLY A 123 -10.34 -1.20 -5.37
C GLY A 123 -9.92 -2.55 -5.96
N ILE A 124 -8.66 -2.70 -6.36
CA ILE A 124 -8.09 -3.98 -6.81
C ILE A 124 -8.20 -5.03 -5.71
N ALA A 125 -7.80 -4.70 -4.47
CA ALA A 125 -7.91 -5.61 -3.33
C ALA A 125 -9.35 -6.08 -3.11
N GLY A 126 -10.31 -5.13 -3.10
CA GLY A 126 -11.73 -5.44 -2.96
C GLY A 126 -12.25 -6.35 -4.06
N GLY A 127 -11.94 -6.06 -5.33
CA GLY A 127 -12.34 -6.90 -6.47
C GLY A 127 -11.76 -8.32 -6.40
N LEU A 128 -10.48 -8.45 -6.02
CA LEU A 128 -9.83 -9.75 -5.84
C LEU A 128 -10.43 -10.53 -4.67
N LEU A 129 -10.77 -9.85 -3.57
CA LEU A 129 -11.37 -10.47 -2.40
C LEU A 129 -12.78 -10.99 -2.71
N VAL A 130 -13.62 -10.18 -3.37
CA VAL A 130 -14.96 -10.59 -3.79
C VAL A 130 -14.89 -11.78 -4.75
N ASP A 131 -14.03 -11.76 -5.77
CA ASP A 131 -13.87 -12.91 -6.69
C ASP A 131 -13.30 -14.16 -5.97
N ALA A 132 -12.53 -14.00 -4.90
CA ALA A 132 -12.08 -15.12 -4.08
C ALA A 132 -13.21 -15.72 -3.23
N LEU A 133 -14.06 -14.88 -2.62
CA LEU A 133 -15.18 -15.32 -1.79
C LEU A 133 -16.32 -15.93 -2.60
N SER A 134 -16.65 -15.36 -3.76
CA SER A 134 -17.71 -15.86 -4.65
C SER A 134 -17.40 -17.21 -5.30
N ARG A 135 -16.16 -17.71 -5.19
CA ARG A 135 -15.76 -19.05 -5.64
C ARG A 135 -15.85 -20.14 -4.58
N LYS A 136 -16.07 -19.75 -3.31
CA LYS A 136 -16.18 -20.69 -2.18
C LYS A 136 -17.63 -21.12 -1.92
N LYS A 137 -18.59 -20.52 -2.63
CA LYS A 137 -19.95 -21.02 -2.84
C LYS A 137 -19.98 -21.79 -4.16
#